data_AF-A0AAP8GEX8-F1
#
_entry.id   AF-A0AAP8GEX8-F1
#
_cell.length_a   1.000
_cell.length_b   1.000
_cell.length_c   1.000
_cell.angle_alpha   90.00
_cell.angle_beta   90.00
_cell.angle_gamma   90.00
#
_symmetry.space_group_name_H-M   'P 1'
#
loop_
_entity.id
_entity.type
_entity.pdbx_description
1 polymer ?
#
loop_
_entity_poly.entity_id
_entity_poly.type
_entity_poly.pdbx_seq_one_letter_code
_entity_poly.pdbx_strand_id
1 'polypeptide(L)'
;TWMGGGIITDKGTHVLWQVNGVAGDNLHKTGEGTLTVNGTGVNAGGLKVGDGTVILNQQADADGKVQAFSSVGIASGRPTVVLSDSQQVNPDNISWGYRGGRLELNG
;
A
#
# COMPACT_ATOMS: atom_id res chain seq x y z
N THR A 1 7.13 0.33 -14.08
CA THR A 1 6.80 1.18 -12.92
C THR A 1 5.78 2.23 -13.35
N TRP A 2 5.13 2.91 -12.41
CA TRP A 2 4.19 4.02 -12.67
C TRP A 2 4.33 5.12 -11.62
N MET A 3 4.12 6.38 -12.01
CA MET A 3 4.03 7.55 -11.13
C MET A 3 2.91 8.46 -11.65
N GLY A 4 2.22 9.17 -10.76
CA GLY A 4 1.13 10.07 -11.14
C GLY A 4 0.42 10.69 -9.94
N GLY A 5 -0.73 11.34 -10.17
CA GLY A 5 -1.46 12.03 -9.10
C GLY A 5 -2.08 11.12 -8.02
N GLY A 6 -2.18 9.83 -8.30
CA GLY A 6 -2.72 8.81 -7.40
C GLY A 6 -3.69 7.84 -8.10
N ILE A 7 -4.22 6.90 -7.32
CA ILE A 7 -5.25 5.94 -7.72
C ILE A 7 -6.48 6.20 -6.86
N ILE A 8 -7.64 6.33 -7.51
CA ILE A 8 -8.95 6.37 -6.87
C ILE A 8 -9.65 5.05 -7.18
N THR A 9 -10.07 4.32 -6.16
CA THR A 9 -10.96 3.17 -6.35
C THR A 9 -12.33 3.51 -5.80
N ASP A 10 -13.35 3.47 -6.65
CA ASP A 10 -14.72 3.80 -6.28
C ASP A 10 -15.30 2.74 -5.33
N LYS A 11 -16.34 3.11 -4.59
CA LYS A 11 -17.01 2.23 -3.64
C LYS A 11 -17.43 0.92 -4.31
N GLY A 12 -17.10 -0.21 -3.68
CA GLY A 12 -17.42 -1.56 -4.18
C GLY A 12 -16.50 -2.05 -5.31
N THR A 13 -15.54 -1.24 -5.77
CA THR A 13 -14.55 -1.68 -6.74
C THR A 13 -13.34 -2.32 -6.08
N HIS A 14 -12.70 -3.24 -6.80
CA HIS A 14 -11.49 -3.93 -6.39
C HIS A 14 -10.50 -3.88 -7.56
N VAL A 15 -9.33 -3.28 -7.34
CA VAL A 15 -8.25 -3.21 -8.33
C VAL A 15 -7.08 -4.06 -7.85
N LEU A 16 -6.67 -5.02 -8.69
CA LEU A 16 -5.41 -5.73 -8.52
C LEU A 16 -4.29 -4.92 -9.16
N TRP A 17 -3.31 -4.49 -8.36
CA TRP A 17 -2.23 -3.61 -8.77
C TRP A 17 -0.88 -4.31 -8.65
N GLN A 18 -0.29 -4.65 -9.81
CA GLN A 18 0.93 -5.45 -9.89
C GLN A 18 2.13 -4.65 -10.40
N VAL A 19 2.06 -3.31 -10.31
CA VAL A 19 3.08 -2.41 -10.84
C VAL A 19 3.83 -1.72 -9.70
N ASN A 20 5.14 -1.92 -9.61
CA ASN A 20 5.97 -1.23 -8.61
C ASN A 20 6.06 0.29 -8.90
N GLY A 21 6.27 1.06 -7.84
CA GLY A 21 6.53 2.50 -7.89
C GLY A 21 8.01 2.81 -8.15
N VAL A 22 8.39 4.05 -7.85
CA VAL A 22 9.75 4.59 -8.06
C VAL A 22 10.27 5.16 -6.74
N ALA A 23 11.57 5.01 -6.48
CA ALA A 23 12.21 5.56 -5.29
C ALA A 23 12.01 7.09 -5.21
N GLY A 24 11.64 7.60 -4.04
CA GLY A 24 11.36 9.02 -3.81
C GLY A 24 9.95 9.48 -4.23
N ASP A 25 9.16 8.63 -4.88
CA ASP A 25 7.75 8.87 -5.17
C ASP A 25 6.84 8.23 -4.12
N ASN A 26 5.63 8.78 -3.96
CA ASN A 26 4.58 8.18 -3.14
C ASN A 26 3.33 7.92 -3.96
N LEU A 27 2.91 6.66 -4.03
CA LEU A 27 1.58 6.32 -4.53
C LEU A 27 0.53 6.88 -3.57
N HIS A 28 -0.40 7.69 -4.08
CA HIS A 28 -1.52 8.19 -3.31
C HIS A 28 -2.76 7.35 -3.59
N LYS A 29 -3.42 6.83 -2.55
CA LYS A 29 -4.66 6.04 -2.66
C LYS A 29 -5.82 6.72 -1.94
N THR A 30 -6.90 6.98 -2.65
CA THR A 30 -8.19 7.47 -2.13
C THR A 30 -9.37 6.72 -2.77
N GLY A 31 -10.61 7.11 -2.45
CA GLY A 31 -11.82 6.37 -2.82
C GLY A 31 -12.10 5.18 -1.91
N GLU A 32 -13.38 4.89 -1.67
CA GLU A 32 -13.87 3.89 -0.70
C GLU A 32 -13.61 2.43 -1.11
N GLY A 33 -13.18 2.17 -2.35
CA GLY A 33 -12.90 0.83 -2.85
C GLY A 33 -11.60 0.22 -2.33
N THR A 34 -11.27 -0.94 -2.88
CA THR A 34 -10.08 -1.73 -2.50
C THR A 34 -8.99 -1.66 -3.56
N LEU A 35 -7.75 -1.46 -3.13
CA LEU A 35 -6.55 -1.64 -3.95
C LEU A 35 -5.71 -2.79 -3.37
N THR A 36 -5.60 -3.90 -4.09
CA THR A 36 -4.73 -5.02 -3.71
C THR A 36 -3.39 -4.87 -4.40
N VAL A 37 -2.35 -4.60 -3.64
CA VAL A 37 -0.98 -4.45 -4.12
C VAL A 37 -0.34 -5.83 -4.18
N ASN A 38 0.03 -6.27 -5.38
CA ASN A 38 0.46 -7.64 -5.68
C ASN A 38 1.55 -7.63 -6.77
N GLY A 39 2.49 -6.71 -6.69
CA GLY A 39 3.68 -6.72 -7.53
C GLY A 39 4.66 -7.80 -7.09
N THR A 40 5.83 -7.81 -7.72
CA THR A 40 6.91 -8.76 -7.44
C THR A 40 8.17 -8.02 -7.00
N GLY A 41 8.90 -8.59 -6.04
CA GLY A 41 10.18 -8.07 -5.60
C GLY A 41 10.07 -6.87 -4.67
N VAL A 42 11.12 -6.05 -4.66
CA VAL A 42 11.23 -4.85 -3.82
C VAL A 42 10.65 -3.63 -4.56
N ASN A 43 9.50 -3.14 -4.10
CA ASN A 43 8.99 -1.84 -4.53
C ASN A 43 9.67 -0.71 -3.72
N ALA A 44 10.40 0.16 -4.40
CA ALA A 44 11.14 1.26 -3.79
C ALA A 44 10.28 2.50 -3.48
N GLY A 45 9.08 2.61 -4.05
CA GLY A 45 8.16 3.72 -3.80
C GLY A 45 7.52 3.67 -2.42
N GLY A 46 7.02 4.81 -1.94
CA GLY A 46 6.20 4.91 -0.74
C GLY A 46 4.70 4.88 -1.05
N LEU A 47 3.87 4.79 -0.01
CA LEU A 47 2.42 4.78 -0.10
C LEU A 47 1.82 5.80 0.88
N LYS A 48 0.83 6.58 0.43
CA LYS A 48 -0.04 7.39 1.28
C LYS A 48 -1.49 6.99 1.05
N VAL A 49 -2.15 6.51 2.10
CA VAL A 49 -3.54 6.03 2.06
C VAL A 49 -4.44 7.01 2.78
N GLY A 50 -5.46 7.50 2.06
CA GLY A 50 -6.42 8.47 2.57
C GLY A 50 -7.86 7.98 2.58
N ASP A 51 -8.20 6.85 1.95
CA ASP A 51 -9.56 6.29 1.98
C ASP A 51 -9.61 4.84 1.50
N GLY A 52 -10.68 4.14 1.89
CA GLY A 52 -10.96 2.75 1.51
C GLY A 52 -9.94 1.76 2.07
N THR A 53 -9.74 0.66 1.34
CA THR A 53 -8.86 -0.44 1.78
C THR A 53 -7.66 -0.58 0.86
N VAL A 54 -6.48 -0.75 1.45
CA VAL A 54 -5.29 -1.24 0.74
C VAL A 54 -4.86 -2.57 1.33
N ILE A 55 -4.75 -3.59 0.49
CA ILE A 55 -4.23 -4.89 0.89
C ILE A 55 -2.80 -4.98 0.36
N LEU A 56 -1.81 -5.04 1.24
CA LEU A 56 -0.42 -5.28 0.88
C LEU A 56 -0.22 -6.79 0.79
N ASN A 57 -0.01 -7.29 -0.43
CA ASN A 57 0.19 -8.70 -0.77
C ASN A 57 1.25 -8.83 -1.88
N GLN A 58 2.36 -8.10 -1.74
CA GLN A 58 3.50 -8.18 -2.64
C GLN A 58 4.11 -9.59 -2.61
N GLN A 59 4.52 -10.08 -3.77
CA GLN A 59 5.10 -11.40 -3.95
C GLN A 59 6.63 -11.31 -4.01
N ALA A 60 7.30 -12.36 -3.53
CA ALA A 60 8.74 -12.46 -3.62
C ALA A 60 9.21 -12.59 -5.08
N ASP A 61 10.37 -11.99 -5.40
CA ASP A 61 11.06 -12.24 -6.67
C ASP A 61 11.83 -13.57 -6.66
N ALA A 62 12.58 -13.85 -7.73
CA ALA A 62 13.36 -15.07 -7.88
C ALA A 62 14.49 -15.21 -6.83
N ASP A 63 14.92 -14.11 -6.20
CA ASP A 63 15.91 -14.11 -5.13
C ASP A 63 15.24 -14.22 -3.74
N GLY A 64 13.91 -14.32 -3.68
CA GLY A 64 13.14 -14.34 -2.43
C GLY A 64 12.96 -12.96 -1.79
N LYS A 65 13.27 -11.86 -2.48
CA LYS A 65 13.10 -10.50 -1.93
C LYS A 65 11.66 -10.04 -2.13
N VAL A 66 11.08 -9.43 -1.11
CA VAL A 66 9.71 -8.90 -1.14
C VAL A 66 9.64 -7.61 -0.33
N GLN A 67 8.97 -6.60 -0.87
CA GLN A 67 8.59 -5.38 -0.17
C GLN A 67 7.48 -4.68 -0.96
N ALA A 68 6.31 -4.46 -0.34
CA ALA A 68 5.19 -3.79 -0.98
C ALA A 68 5.44 -2.29 -1.18
N PHE A 69 6.04 -1.61 -0.19
CA PHE A 69 6.46 -0.21 -0.25
C PHE A 69 7.62 0.07 0.71
N SER A 70 8.41 1.10 0.43
CA SER A 70 9.49 1.57 1.32
C SER A 70 8.97 2.27 2.58
N SER A 71 7.78 2.86 2.51
CA SER A 71 7.06 3.48 3.65
C SER A 71 5.55 3.50 3.41
N VAL A 72 4.78 3.53 4.50
CA VAL A 72 3.31 3.59 4.45
C VAL A 72 2.81 4.69 5.40
N GLY A 73 2.12 5.69 4.85
CA GLY A 73 1.44 6.74 5.59
C GLY A 73 -0.07 6.55 5.59
N ILE A 74 -0.67 6.49 6.78
CA ILE A 74 -2.12 6.26 6.96
C ILE A 74 -2.76 7.52 7.56
N ALA A 75 -3.71 8.15 6.86
CA ALA A 75 -4.30 9.40 7.30
C ALA A 75 -5.81 9.53 6.98
N SER A 76 -6.44 10.55 7.57
CA SER A 76 -7.84 10.96 7.51
C SER A 76 -8.84 10.22 8.40
N GLY A 77 -8.46 9.08 8.99
CA GLY A 77 -9.32 8.24 9.84
C GLY A 77 -10.27 7.31 9.08
N ARG A 78 -10.32 7.44 7.75
CA ARG A 78 -11.15 6.63 6.84
C ARG A 78 -10.53 5.29 6.42
N PRO A 79 -9.21 5.19 6.15
CA PRO A 79 -8.68 4.00 5.51
C PRO A 79 -8.36 2.86 6.47
N THR A 80 -8.30 1.65 5.90
CA THR A 80 -7.68 0.46 6.48
C THR A 80 -6.55 -0.02 5.56
N VAL A 81 -5.38 -0.29 6.13
CA VAL A 81 -4.30 -1.02 5.46
C VAL A 81 -4.23 -2.42 6.05
N VAL A 82 -4.26 -3.45 5.22
CA VAL A 82 -4.20 -4.86 5.61
C VAL A 82 -2.85 -5.43 5.17
N LEU A 83 -2.13 -6.10 6.08
CA LEU A 83 -0.92 -6.84 5.75
C LEU A 83 -1.28 -8.32 5.51
N SER A 84 -0.95 -8.87 4.34
CA SER A 84 -1.13 -10.31 4.06
C SER A 84 -0.22 -11.19 4.92
N ASP A 85 0.96 -10.67 5.26
CA ASP A 85 2.02 -11.32 6.02
C ASP A 85 2.98 -10.27 6.61
N SER A 86 4.01 -10.73 7.32
CA SER A 86 4.98 -9.87 8.00
C SER A 86 6.09 -9.30 7.11
N GLN A 87 6.15 -9.66 5.82
CA GLN A 87 7.24 -9.26 4.92
C GLN A 87 6.89 -8.03 4.06
N GLN A 88 5.66 -7.52 4.17
CA GLN A 88 5.13 -6.50 3.27
C GLN A 88 5.80 -5.13 3.41
N VAL A 89 6.15 -4.73 4.62
CA VAL A 89 6.76 -3.43 4.92
C VAL A 89 7.53 -3.52 6.23
N ASN A 90 8.64 -2.78 6.36
CA ASN A 90 9.28 -2.59 7.66
C ASN A 90 8.30 -1.86 8.61
N PRO A 91 7.93 -2.43 9.77
CA PRO A 91 6.99 -1.80 10.70
C PRO A 91 7.39 -0.39 11.14
N ASP A 92 8.69 -0.10 11.26
CA ASP A 92 9.19 1.23 11.66
C ASP A 92 8.94 2.31 10.58
N ASN A 93 8.64 1.89 9.34
CA ASN A 93 8.33 2.77 8.23
C ASN A 93 6.82 2.97 8.02
N ILE A 94 6.00 2.51 8.97
CA ILE A 94 4.56 2.78 9.01
C ILE A 94 4.31 3.98 9.91
N SER A 95 3.53 4.95 9.40
CA SER A 95 3.20 6.17 10.14
C SER A 95 1.72 6.49 10.08
N TRP A 96 1.20 7.05 11.17
CA TRP A 96 -0.16 7.59 11.24
C TRP A 96 -0.12 9.10 11.19
N GLY A 97 -0.69 9.67 10.13
CA GLY A 97 -0.84 11.11 9.94
C GLY A 97 -2.09 11.67 10.61
N TYR A 98 -2.54 12.85 10.15
CA TYR A 98 -3.73 13.51 10.69
C TYR A 98 -4.94 12.57 10.71
N ARG A 99 -5.54 12.37 11.90
CA ARG A 99 -6.65 11.44 12.18
C ARG A 99 -6.37 9.94 11.92
N GLY A 100 -5.14 9.58 11.52
CA GLY A 100 -4.71 8.19 11.37
C GLY A 100 -5.59 7.36 10.44
N GLY A 101 -5.87 6.13 10.87
CA GLY A 101 -6.63 5.09 10.17
C GLY A 101 -6.34 3.75 10.84
N ARG A 102 -6.70 2.63 10.20
CA ARG A 102 -6.49 1.29 10.75
C ARG A 102 -5.34 0.59 10.04
N LEU A 103 -4.54 -0.13 10.82
CA LEU A 103 -3.62 -1.14 10.32
C LEU A 103 -4.11 -2.48 10.84
N GLU A 104 -4.50 -3.37 9.95
CA GLU A 104 -4.93 -4.73 10.25
C GLU A 104 -3.77 -5.68 9.99
N LEU A 105 -3.33 -6.32 11.06
CA LEU A 105 -2.31 -7.37 11.04
C LEU A 105 -3.06 -8.69 10.89
N ASN A 106 -2.94 -9.40 9.78
CA ASN A 106 -3.53 -10.74 9.63
C ASN A 106 -2.69 -11.78 10.39
N GLY A 107 -2.79 -11.78 11.73
CA GLY A 107 -2.07 -12.68 12.64
C GLY A 107 -2.99 -13.35 13.65
#